data_AF-A0A2E6W5C7-F1
#
_entry.id   AF-A0A2E6W5C7-F1
#
_cell.length_a   1.000
_cell.length_b   1.000
_cell.length_c   1.000
_cell.angle_alpha   90.00
_cell.angle_beta   90.00
_cell.angle_gamma   90.00
#
_symmetry.space_group_name_H-M   'P 1'
#
loop_
_entity.id
_entity.type
_entity.pdbx_description
1 polymer ?
#
loop_
_entity_poly.entity_id
_entity_poly.type
_entity_poly.pdbx_seq_one_letter_code
_entity_poly.pdbx_strand_id
1 'polypeptide(L)'
;MYKNQSAIDALRRASGVYISDPSHHSARHSIVTILEANNWNDYKIACGLLGEVLAFAADHADFELMHRILNHEHCSIGIVLDNAGVDFNALSGLLKNTHRSTARDTYQLMEQILNNAGMFQKEIALNKSIEENTNHMDNPGGGTLIHLAIHVISTRKLDPQHLELLLTHISSTDSINVNKVNHTTGETPLIAAIRAQRHDIVMLLLRHRKIEPWQIVETLDRSGSESHGLTAIIVAQSMKYEYRNLTKNDHRLVTAEKIWSSVHSYLVNMRMNQLLSRDHDDSESIMSDISDNDNLQTELDEKLHDIDDDEMSTRVVASPAESNQYAEVSTRAVVTPANNNQSQSKNKRLREEKEALATDSRKINLFAESVVMYHKTTDSIAEEKHNEHVNAYLDYPKSLKGHN
;
A
#
# COMPACT_ATOMS: atom_id res chain seq x y z
N MET A 1 10.43 -28.93 38.46
CA MET A 1 9.61 -29.37 37.30
C MET A 1 8.12 -29.11 37.51
N TYR A 2 7.39 -29.81 38.38
CA TYR A 2 5.91 -29.75 38.44
C TYR A 2 5.26 -28.35 38.52
N LYS A 3 5.82 -27.38 39.25
CA LYS A 3 5.25 -26.02 39.36
C LYS A 3 5.05 -25.34 38.00
N ASN A 4 5.96 -25.57 37.05
CA ASN A 4 6.02 -24.81 35.81
C ASN A 4 5.03 -25.37 34.77
N GLN A 5 4.70 -26.67 34.85
CA GLN A 5 3.65 -27.27 34.02
C GLN A 5 2.28 -26.64 34.35
N SER A 6 1.97 -26.44 35.64
CA SER A 6 0.73 -25.78 36.06
C SER A 6 0.62 -24.35 35.52
N ALA A 7 1.72 -23.60 35.52
CA ALA A 7 1.79 -22.25 34.93
C ALA A 7 1.61 -22.26 33.40
N ILE A 8 2.24 -23.20 32.69
CA ILE A 8 2.07 -23.39 31.23
C ILE A 8 0.61 -23.74 30.89
N ASP A 9 -0.02 -24.64 31.63
CA ASP A 9 -1.41 -25.03 31.39
C ASP A 9 -2.40 -23.91 31.74
N ALA A 10 -2.09 -23.08 32.74
CA ALA A 10 -2.84 -21.87 33.04
C ALA A 10 -2.69 -20.83 31.91
N LEU A 11 -1.46 -20.60 31.42
CA LEU A 11 -1.19 -19.70 30.30
C LEU A 11 -1.92 -20.15 29.04
N ARG A 12 -1.89 -21.45 28.72
CA ARG A 12 -2.59 -22.03 27.56
C ARG A 12 -4.11 -21.85 27.65
N ARG A 13 -4.71 -21.97 28.83
CA ARG A 13 -6.15 -21.70 29.00
C ARG A 13 -6.46 -20.21 28.84
N ALA A 14 -5.65 -19.34 29.44
CA ALA A 14 -5.86 -17.90 29.34
C ALA A 14 -5.63 -17.38 27.91
N SER A 15 -4.61 -17.87 27.20
CA SER A 15 -4.38 -17.55 25.78
C SER A 15 -5.50 -18.10 24.90
N GLY A 16 -5.97 -19.33 25.10
CA GLY A 16 -7.09 -19.89 24.36
C GLY A 16 -8.39 -19.07 24.50
N VAL A 17 -8.70 -18.56 25.70
CA VAL A 17 -9.84 -17.66 25.90
C VAL A 17 -9.60 -16.31 25.22
N TYR A 18 -8.42 -15.71 25.38
CA TYR A 18 -8.08 -14.42 24.75
C TYR A 18 -8.07 -14.47 23.21
N ILE A 19 -7.61 -15.59 22.62
CA ILE A 19 -7.63 -15.82 21.16
C ILE A 19 -9.07 -16.06 20.66
N SER A 20 -9.96 -16.57 21.51
CA SER A 20 -11.38 -16.74 21.16
C SER A 20 -12.19 -15.45 21.33
N ASP A 21 -11.83 -14.63 22.32
CA ASP A 21 -12.45 -13.33 22.63
C ASP A 21 -11.38 -12.37 23.21
N PRO A 22 -10.77 -11.49 22.39
CA PRO A 22 -9.77 -10.53 22.85
C PRO A 22 -10.37 -9.43 23.74
N SER A 23 -11.70 -9.26 23.74
CA SER A 23 -12.38 -8.33 24.66
C SER A 23 -12.50 -8.89 26.09
N HIS A 24 -12.20 -10.18 26.29
CA HIS A 24 -12.32 -10.87 27.58
C HIS A 24 -11.27 -10.41 28.60
N HIS A 25 -11.52 -9.28 29.27
CA HIS A 25 -10.60 -8.62 30.23
C HIS A 25 -10.03 -9.56 31.29
N SER A 26 -10.79 -10.56 31.76
CA SER A 26 -10.31 -11.55 32.74
C SER A 26 -9.23 -12.49 32.17
N ALA A 27 -9.28 -12.81 30.87
CA ALA A 27 -8.25 -13.61 30.21
C ALA A 27 -6.96 -12.80 30.02
N ARG A 28 -7.10 -11.55 29.56
CA ARG A 28 -6.01 -10.56 29.49
C ARG A 28 -5.32 -10.36 30.84
N HIS A 29 -6.08 -10.13 31.91
CA HIS A 29 -5.55 -10.00 33.27
C HIS A 29 -4.90 -11.31 33.78
N SER A 30 -5.47 -12.47 33.43
CA SER A 30 -4.87 -13.77 33.76
C SER A 30 -3.51 -13.97 33.07
N ILE A 31 -3.40 -13.63 31.78
CA ILE A 31 -2.12 -13.69 31.03
C ILE A 31 -1.06 -12.82 31.72
N VAL A 32 -1.40 -11.57 32.06
CA VAL A 32 -0.49 -10.65 32.75
C VAL A 32 -0.08 -11.18 34.13
N THR A 33 -1.02 -11.64 34.94
CA THR A 33 -0.73 -12.21 36.27
C THR A 33 0.14 -13.47 36.17
N ILE A 34 -0.09 -14.33 35.17
CA ILE A 34 0.70 -15.55 34.93
C ILE A 34 2.10 -15.19 34.44
N LEU A 35 2.24 -14.17 33.58
CA LEU A 35 3.52 -13.62 33.15
C LEU A 35 4.35 -13.15 34.34
N GLU A 36 3.83 -12.19 35.11
CA GLU A 36 4.48 -11.53 36.25
C GLU A 36 4.87 -12.52 37.37
N ALA A 37 4.15 -13.64 37.50
CA ALA A 37 4.41 -14.65 38.54
C ALA A 37 5.48 -15.70 38.19
N ASN A 38 6.04 -15.72 36.97
CA ASN A 38 6.89 -16.82 36.49
C ASN A 38 8.10 -16.35 35.67
N ASN A 39 9.21 -17.07 35.79
CA ASN A 39 10.37 -16.90 34.90
C ASN A 39 10.28 -17.87 33.70
N TRP A 40 10.18 -17.30 32.50
CA TRP A 40 9.91 -18.01 31.26
C TRP A 40 11.15 -18.38 30.42
N ASN A 41 12.34 -17.96 30.85
CA ASN A 41 13.58 -18.01 30.07
C ASN A 41 13.89 -19.39 29.47
N ASP A 42 13.61 -20.49 30.17
CA ASP A 42 13.92 -21.85 29.71
C ASP A 42 12.73 -22.60 29.09
N TYR A 43 11.57 -21.96 28.94
CA TYR A 43 10.29 -22.64 28.63
C TYR A 43 9.82 -22.38 27.20
N LYS A 44 10.46 -23.04 26.22
CA LYS A 44 10.12 -22.95 24.78
C LYS A 44 8.60 -22.99 24.47
N ILE A 45 7.83 -23.80 25.22
CA ILE A 45 6.36 -23.88 25.06
C ILE A 45 5.68 -22.56 25.47
N ALA A 46 6.08 -21.95 26.58
CA ALA A 46 5.55 -20.67 27.03
C ALA A 46 5.99 -19.53 26.10
N CYS A 47 7.25 -19.50 25.67
CA CYS A 47 7.74 -18.56 24.67
C CYS A 47 6.94 -18.64 23.35
N GLY A 48 6.53 -19.86 22.96
CA GLY A 48 5.57 -20.08 21.87
C GLY A 48 4.22 -19.44 22.14
N LEU A 49 3.54 -19.83 23.24
CA LEU A 49 2.23 -19.29 23.65
C LEU A 49 2.21 -17.75 23.75
N LEU A 50 3.28 -17.15 24.29
CA LEU A 50 3.42 -15.69 24.37
C LEU A 50 3.64 -15.04 23.00
N GLY A 51 4.23 -15.75 22.04
CA GLY A 51 4.26 -15.36 20.63
C GLY A 51 2.88 -15.36 19.99
N GLU A 52 2.05 -16.37 20.26
CA GLU A 52 0.66 -16.40 19.77
C GLU A 52 -0.14 -15.24 20.35
N VAL A 53 -0.05 -15.02 21.67
CA VAL A 53 -0.73 -13.90 22.34
C VAL A 53 -0.23 -12.56 21.82
N LEU A 54 1.08 -12.36 21.63
CA LEU A 54 1.61 -11.11 21.08
C LEU A 54 1.14 -10.87 19.64
N ALA A 55 1.13 -11.91 18.80
CA ALA A 55 0.65 -11.80 17.42
C ALA A 55 -0.86 -11.47 17.38
N PHE A 56 -1.65 -12.08 18.25
CA PHE A 56 -3.09 -11.84 18.33
C PHE A 56 -3.43 -10.48 18.96
N ALA A 57 -2.66 -10.03 19.97
CA ALA A 57 -2.76 -8.69 20.54
C ALA A 57 -2.39 -7.61 19.52
N ALA A 58 -1.40 -7.86 18.67
CA ALA A 58 -1.05 -6.99 17.55
C ALA A 58 -2.17 -6.92 16.50
N ASP A 59 -2.82 -8.06 16.20
CA ASP A 59 -3.95 -8.14 15.27
C ASP A 59 -5.23 -7.46 15.80
N HIS A 60 -5.34 -7.27 17.12
CA HIS A 60 -6.45 -6.57 17.79
C HIS A 60 -6.09 -5.19 18.36
N ALA A 61 -4.88 -4.69 18.06
CA ALA A 61 -4.34 -3.42 18.57
C ALA A 61 -4.36 -3.27 20.12
N ASP A 62 -4.19 -4.36 20.87
CA ASP A 62 -4.08 -4.36 22.34
C ASP A 62 -2.67 -3.93 22.78
N PHE A 63 -2.34 -2.65 22.54
CA PHE A 63 -1.02 -2.08 22.78
C PHE A 63 -0.55 -2.18 24.24
N GLU A 64 -1.46 -2.09 25.23
CA GLU A 64 -1.07 -2.27 26.64
C GLU A 64 -0.66 -3.73 26.92
N LEU A 65 -1.39 -4.74 26.41
CA LEU A 65 -0.95 -6.13 26.59
C LEU A 65 0.38 -6.37 25.89
N MET A 66 0.57 -5.83 24.67
CA MET A 66 1.85 -5.90 23.97
C MET A 66 2.99 -5.27 24.77
N HIS A 67 2.81 -4.06 25.32
CA HIS A 67 3.83 -3.43 26.16
C HIS A 67 4.12 -4.24 27.43
N ARG A 68 3.10 -4.82 28.08
CA ARG A 68 3.33 -5.68 29.26
C ARG A 68 4.13 -6.93 28.91
N ILE A 69 3.83 -7.58 27.78
CA ILE A 69 4.59 -8.74 27.29
C ILE A 69 6.03 -8.32 26.96
N LEU A 70 6.23 -7.28 26.16
CA LEU A 70 7.55 -6.88 25.63
C LEU A 70 8.49 -6.23 26.66
N ASN A 71 7.95 -5.63 27.72
CA ASN A 71 8.72 -5.07 28.85
C ASN A 71 9.01 -6.09 29.95
N HIS A 72 8.44 -7.30 29.91
CA HIS A 72 8.64 -8.29 30.95
C HIS A 72 10.06 -8.89 30.89
N GLU A 73 10.82 -8.80 31.99
CA GLU A 73 12.25 -9.18 32.05
C GLU A 73 12.53 -10.60 31.55
N HIS A 74 11.56 -11.51 31.70
CA HIS A 74 11.64 -12.92 31.29
C HIS A 74 10.95 -13.25 29.95
N CYS A 75 10.30 -12.28 29.30
CA CYS A 75 9.75 -12.47 27.95
C CYS A 75 10.77 -12.12 26.84
N SER A 76 11.96 -11.69 27.27
CA SER A 76 13.23 -11.67 26.55
C SER A 76 13.45 -12.90 25.68
N ILE A 77 13.24 -14.11 26.20
CA ILE A 77 13.65 -15.31 25.48
C ILE A 77 12.60 -15.76 24.47
N GLY A 78 12.78 -15.29 23.23
CA GLY A 78 12.36 -16.02 22.04
C GLY A 78 10.87 -16.27 21.92
N ILE A 79 10.08 -15.22 22.09
CA ILE A 79 8.78 -15.09 21.41
C ILE A 79 8.98 -15.61 19.98
N VAL A 80 8.37 -16.75 19.68
CA VAL A 80 8.39 -17.32 18.32
C VAL A 80 7.42 -16.48 17.51
N LEU A 81 7.93 -15.40 16.93
CA LEU A 81 7.14 -14.43 16.18
C LEU A 81 6.47 -15.11 14.99
N ASP A 82 7.12 -16.10 14.39
CA ASP A 82 6.53 -16.95 13.36
C ASP A 82 5.77 -18.12 13.98
N ASN A 83 4.52 -17.87 14.39
CA ASN A 83 3.65 -18.98 14.76
C ASN A 83 3.47 -19.90 13.54
N ALA A 84 3.86 -21.16 13.67
CA ALA A 84 3.87 -22.11 12.55
C ALA A 84 2.46 -22.43 12.03
N GLY A 85 1.43 -22.24 12.87
CA GLY A 85 0.03 -22.45 12.51
C GLY A 85 -0.75 -21.17 12.12
N VAL A 86 -0.09 -20.00 12.04
CA VAL A 86 -0.75 -18.72 11.74
C VAL A 86 0.07 -17.93 10.72
N ASP A 87 -0.60 -17.32 9.75
CA ASP A 87 0.06 -16.67 8.60
C ASP A 87 0.54 -15.24 8.87
N PHE A 88 0.34 -14.76 10.10
CA PHE A 88 0.77 -13.46 10.58
C PHE A 88 1.62 -13.56 11.84
N ASN A 89 2.68 -12.76 11.88
CA ASN A 89 3.49 -12.48 13.06
C ASN A 89 3.09 -11.12 13.68
N ALA A 90 3.60 -10.82 14.88
CA ALA A 90 3.26 -9.57 15.59
C ALA A 90 3.58 -8.29 14.79
N LEU A 91 4.62 -8.29 13.95
CA LEU A 91 4.93 -7.13 13.09
C LEU A 91 3.86 -6.95 11.99
N SER A 92 3.39 -8.04 11.39
CA SER A 92 2.30 -7.96 10.39
C SER A 92 0.95 -7.59 11.00
N GLY A 93 0.60 -8.10 12.20
CA GLY A 93 -0.60 -7.68 12.93
C GLY A 93 -0.57 -6.19 13.29
N LEU A 94 0.59 -5.69 13.77
CA LEU A 94 0.81 -4.27 14.05
C LEU A 94 0.60 -3.41 12.79
N LEU A 95 1.23 -3.77 11.68
CA LEU A 95 1.08 -3.06 10.41
C LEU A 95 -0.39 -3.06 9.94
N LYS A 96 -1.05 -4.22 9.94
CA LYS A 96 -2.48 -4.36 9.58
C LYS A 96 -3.39 -3.44 10.40
N ASN A 97 -3.05 -3.14 11.65
CA ASN A 97 -3.84 -2.29 12.55
C ASN A 97 -3.25 -0.89 12.75
N THR A 98 -2.28 -0.48 11.92
CA THR A 98 -1.69 0.86 12.00
C THR A 98 -2.64 1.91 11.39
N HIS A 99 -3.11 2.84 12.21
CA HIS A 99 -3.90 4.00 11.77
C HIS A 99 -3.13 5.28 12.06
N ARG A 100 -3.55 6.42 11.50
CA ARG A 100 -2.87 7.71 11.71
C ARG A 100 -2.76 8.11 13.19
N SER A 101 -3.71 7.69 14.03
CA SER A 101 -3.69 7.90 15.48
C SER A 101 -2.73 6.98 16.23
N THR A 102 -2.57 5.74 15.76
CA THR A 102 -1.77 4.69 16.43
C THR A 102 -0.38 4.50 15.82
N ALA A 103 -0.08 5.18 14.72
CA ALA A 103 1.17 5.07 13.95
C ALA A 103 2.44 5.18 14.81
N ARG A 104 2.44 6.07 15.80
CA ARG A 104 3.57 6.23 16.73
C ARG A 104 3.75 5.01 17.63
N ASP A 105 2.67 4.52 18.20
CA ASP A 105 2.69 3.40 19.14
C ASP A 105 3.06 2.10 18.40
N THR A 106 2.53 1.90 17.18
CA THR A 106 2.96 0.85 16.26
C THR A 106 4.46 0.93 15.98
N TYR A 107 5.00 2.12 15.67
CA TYR A 107 6.43 2.27 15.39
C TYR A 107 7.27 1.85 16.60
N GLN A 108 6.93 2.33 17.80
CA GLN A 108 7.65 2.00 19.03
C GLN A 108 7.58 0.51 19.37
N LEU A 109 6.43 -0.14 19.16
CA LEU A 109 6.27 -1.57 19.38
C LEU A 109 7.01 -2.41 18.32
N MET A 110 7.02 -1.99 17.05
CA MET A 110 7.84 -2.62 16.01
C MET A 110 9.33 -2.51 16.35
N GLU A 111 9.80 -1.33 16.75
CA GLU A 111 11.18 -1.10 17.17
C GLU A 111 11.55 -1.96 18.38
N GLN A 112 10.68 -2.05 19.40
CA GLN A 112 10.88 -2.91 20.56
C GLN A 112 10.93 -4.40 20.19
N ILE A 113 10.05 -4.88 19.31
CA ILE A 113 10.06 -6.27 18.83
C ILE A 113 11.35 -6.59 18.09
N LEU A 114 11.77 -5.71 17.17
CA LEU A 114 13.00 -5.87 16.38
C LEU A 114 14.25 -5.83 17.28
N ASN A 115 14.35 -4.87 18.18
CA ASN A 115 15.47 -4.76 19.12
C ASN A 115 15.56 -5.98 20.06
N ASN A 116 14.43 -6.47 20.57
CA ASN A 116 14.40 -7.72 21.33
C ASN A 116 14.88 -8.90 20.47
N ALA A 117 14.37 -9.08 19.24
CA ALA A 117 14.80 -10.16 18.36
C ALA A 117 16.31 -10.13 18.07
N GLY A 118 16.87 -8.95 17.80
CA GLY A 118 18.31 -8.76 17.63
C GLY A 118 19.11 -9.10 18.90
N MET A 119 18.70 -8.59 20.06
CA MET A 119 19.35 -8.84 21.36
C MET A 119 19.40 -10.32 21.74
N PHE A 120 18.37 -11.09 21.37
CA PHE A 120 18.26 -12.53 21.69
C PHE A 120 18.61 -13.46 20.52
N GLN A 121 19.19 -12.92 19.44
CA GLN A 121 19.58 -13.67 18.23
C GLN A 121 18.44 -14.53 17.68
N LYS A 122 17.23 -13.97 17.67
CA LYS A 122 16.02 -14.63 17.16
C LYS A 122 15.79 -14.22 15.72
N GLU A 123 15.79 -15.22 14.84
CA GLU A 123 15.33 -15.03 13.48
C GLU A 123 13.83 -14.70 13.50
N ILE A 124 13.46 -13.69 12.72
CA ILE A 124 12.08 -13.41 12.34
C ILE A 124 12.00 -13.75 10.85
N ALA A 125 11.09 -14.62 10.44
CA ALA A 125 10.87 -15.02 9.06
C ALA A 125 10.12 -13.91 8.30
N LEU A 126 10.76 -12.75 8.21
CA LEU A 126 10.29 -11.55 7.53
C LEU A 126 10.09 -11.74 6.01
N ASN A 127 10.68 -12.81 5.46
CA ASN A 127 10.47 -13.31 4.09
C ASN A 127 9.34 -14.35 3.96
N LYS A 128 8.75 -14.84 5.06
CA LYS A 128 7.58 -15.73 5.00
C LYS A 128 6.49 -14.99 4.22
N SER A 129 5.81 -15.69 3.32
CA SER A 129 4.61 -15.14 2.69
C SER A 129 3.56 -14.96 3.76
N ILE A 130 2.98 -13.76 3.80
CA ILE A 130 1.81 -13.45 4.60
C ILE A 130 0.62 -13.83 3.73
N GLU A 131 0.08 -15.02 3.97
CA GLU A 131 -1.23 -15.39 3.43
C GLU A 131 -2.27 -14.56 4.19
N GLU A 132 -2.87 -13.59 3.51
CA GLU A 132 -4.00 -12.88 4.08
C GLU A 132 -5.26 -13.66 3.77
N ASN A 133 -5.90 -14.17 4.81
CA ASN A 133 -7.21 -14.82 4.73
C ASN A 133 -8.31 -13.76 4.52
N THR A 134 -8.19 -12.97 3.46
CA THR A 134 -9.15 -11.93 3.09
C THR A 134 -10.28 -12.56 2.27
N ASN A 135 -11.40 -12.83 2.94
CA ASN A 135 -12.70 -13.08 2.31
C ASN A 135 -13.27 -11.85 1.54
N HIS A 136 -12.45 -10.82 1.31
CA HIS A 136 -12.74 -9.61 0.54
C HIS A 136 -11.64 -9.42 -0.51
N MET A 137 -12.04 -9.27 -1.78
CA MET A 137 -11.27 -9.77 -2.93
C MET A 137 -10.04 -8.97 -3.39
N ASP A 138 -9.73 -7.83 -2.77
CA ASP A 138 -8.73 -6.90 -3.33
C ASP A 138 -7.34 -6.98 -2.69
N ASN A 139 -7.10 -7.86 -1.70
CA ASN A 139 -5.79 -7.99 -1.07
C ASN A 139 -4.94 -9.13 -1.65
N PRO A 140 -3.77 -8.82 -2.26
CA PRO A 140 -2.86 -9.83 -2.75
C PRO A 140 -2.06 -10.43 -1.59
N GLY A 141 -2.66 -11.42 -0.92
CA GLY A 141 -1.93 -12.35 -0.05
C GLY A 141 -0.71 -12.95 -0.78
N GLY A 142 0.25 -13.47 -0.04
CA GLY A 142 1.47 -14.05 -0.61
C GLY A 142 2.66 -13.08 -0.72
N GLY A 143 2.48 -11.81 -0.36
CA GLY A 143 3.57 -10.85 -0.17
C GLY A 143 4.39 -11.13 1.09
N THR A 144 5.58 -10.53 1.19
CA THR A 144 6.38 -10.48 2.43
C THR A 144 5.93 -9.32 3.34
N LEU A 145 6.50 -9.21 4.55
CA LEU A 145 6.23 -8.09 5.47
C LEU A 145 6.48 -6.72 4.82
N ILE A 146 7.45 -6.59 3.91
CA ILE A 146 7.69 -5.35 3.17
C ILE A 146 6.51 -5.01 2.24
N HIS A 147 5.92 -6.00 1.55
CA HIS A 147 4.77 -5.75 0.69
C HIS A 147 3.58 -5.25 1.50
N LEU A 148 3.34 -5.86 2.66
CA LEU A 148 2.31 -5.42 3.60
C LEU A 148 2.58 -3.99 4.10
N ALA A 149 3.82 -3.68 4.51
CA ALA A 149 4.19 -2.33 4.93
C ALA A 149 3.91 -1.31 3.81
N ILE A 150 4.36 -1.58 2.58
CA ILE A 150 4.12 -0.70 1.42
C ILE A 150 2.62 -0.54 1.16
N HIS A 151 1.85 -1.62 1.17
CA HIS A 151 0.39 -1.58 0.99
C HIS A 151 -0.27 -0.70 2.06
N VAL A 152 -0.04 -0.97 3.35
CA VAL A 152 -0.65 -0.24 4.48
C VAL A 152 -0.27 1.24 4.45
N ILE A 153 1.02 1.55 4.27
CA ILE A 153 1.52 2.93 4.24
C ILE A 153 0.89 3.67 3.05
N SER A 154 0.71 3.01 1.90
CA SER A 154 0.09 3.58 0.71
C SER A 154 -1.41 3.83 0.88
N THR A 155 -2.18 2.80 1.26
CA THR A 155 -3.65 2.89 1.37
C THR A 155 -4.09 3.84 2.49
N ARG A 156 -3.37 3.86 3.61
CA ARG A 156 -3.69 4.70 4.78
C ARG A 156 -2.97 6.05 4.79
N LYS A 157 -2.18 6.35 3.75
CA LYS A 157 -1.37 7.58 3.61
C LYS A 157 -0.51 7.88 4.84
N LEU A 158 0.13 6.83 5.38
CA LEU A 158 1.07 6.95 6.50
C LEU A 158 2.43 7.44 6.01
N ASP A 159 3.27 7.83 6.97
CA ASP A 159 4.67 8.16 6.78
C ASP A 159 5.49 6.88 6.48
N PRO A 160 6.52 6.92 5.62
CA PRO A 160 7.36 5.77 5.31
C PRO A 160 8.24 5.26 6.47
N GLN A 161 8.29 5.95 7.62
CA GLN A 161 9.06 5.55 8.82
C GLN A 161 8.94 4.08 9.22
N HIS A 162 7.76 3.46 9.17
CA HIS A 162 7.61 2.02 9.51
C HIS A 162 8.37 1.11 8.54
N LEU A 163 8.44 1.49 7.27
CA LEU A 163 9.25 0.77 6.27
C LEU A 163 10.73 1.09 6.42
N GLU A 164 11.09 2.33 6.74
CA GLU A 164 12.49 2.71 7.02
C GLU A 164 13.05 1.93 8.21
N LEU A 165 12.30 1.82 9.32
CA LEU A 165 12.64 1.00 10.48
C LEU A 165 12.91 -0.46 10.09
N LEU A 166 12.05 -1.06 9.26
CA LEU A 166 12.29 -2.40 8.72
C LEU A 166 13.60 -2.43 7.92
N LEU A 167 13.76 -1.55 6.92
CA LEU A 167 14.94 -1.49 6.04
C LEU A 167 16.27 -1.24 6.78
N THR A 168 16.24 -0.47 7.86
CA THR A 168 17.40 -0.25 8.73
C THR A 168 17.77 -1.52 9.48
N HIS A 169 16.80 -2.19 10.10
CA HIS A 169 17.07 -3.42 10.87
C HIS A 169 17.54 -4.60 9.99
N ILE A 170 17.08 -4.67 8.73
CA ILE A 170 17.57 -5.63 7.72
C ILE A 170 19.07 -5.52 7.48
N SER A 171 19.60 -4.30 7.52
CA SER A 171 20.98 -4.04 7.12
C SER A 171 22.00 -4.70 8.05
N SER A 172 21.59 -5.10 9.27
CA SER A 172 22.40 -5.82 10.26
C SER A 172 22.25 -7.35 10.26
N THR A 173 21.10 -7.91 9.87
CA THR A 173 20.77 -9.34 10.09
C THR A 173 20.86 -10.21 8.85
N ASP A 174 21.11 -9.62 7.69
CA ASP A 174 21.01 -10.20 6.35
C ASP A 174 19.68 -10.87 5.96
N SER A 175 18.68 -10.87 6.85
CA SER A 175 17.54 -11.79 6.81
C SER A 175 16.39 -11.42 5.87
N ILE A 176 16.21 -10.18 5.41
CA ILE A 176 15.18 -9.85 4.40
C ILE A 176 15.76 -9.77 2.98
N ASN A 177 15.09 -10.47 2.06
CA ASN A 177 15.21 -10.26 0.64
C ASN A 177 14.23 -9.17 0.18
N VAL A 178 14.76 -7.94 0.05
CA VAL A 178 14.04 -6.75 -0.44
C VAL A 178 13.59 -6.84 -1.92
N ASN A 179 14.06 -7.85 -2.66
CA ASN A 179 13.64 -8.15 -4.03
C ASN A 179 12.76 -9.42 -4.09
N LYS A 180 12.35 -9.99 -2.95
CA LYS A 180 11.49 -11.19 -2.91
C LYS A 180 10.19 -10.88 -3.66
N VAL A 181 9.79 -11.78 -4.54
CA VAL A 181 8.56 -11.66 -5.32
C VAL A 181 7.36 -12.08 -4.46
N ASN A 182 6.29 -11.28 -4.46
CA ASN A 182 4.96 -11.70 -4.02
C ASN A 182 4.46 -12.78 -4.99
N HIS A 183 4.21 -13.99 -4.49
CA HIS A 183 3.90 -15.14 -5.34
C HIS A 183 2.54 -15.02 -6.06
N THR A 184 1.64 -14.18 -5.58
CA THR A 184 0.29 -14.00 -6.15
C THR A 184 0.26 -12.92 -7.23
N THR A 185 0.98 -11.81 -7.04
CA THR A 185 1.00 -10.70 -8.02
C THR A 185 2.19 -10.70 -8.96
N GLY A 186 3.23 -11.48 -8.67
CA GLY A 186 4.51 -11.40 -9.38
C GLY A 186 5.30 -10.11 -9.11
N GLU A 187 4.83 -9.25 -8.21
CA GLU A 187 5.48 -7.97 -7.91
C GLU A 187 6.64 -8.14 -6.93
N THR A 188 7.69 -7.34 -7.09
CA THR A 188 8.67 -7.07 -6.02
C THR A 188 8.19 -5.87 -5.18
N PRO A 189 8.76 -5.63 -3.98
CA PRO A 189 8.47 -4.44 -3.19
C PRO A 189 8.60 -3.13 -3.95
N LEU A 190 9.62 -3.02 -4.80
CA LEU A 190 9.86 -1.82 -5.60
C LEU A 190 8.76 -1.61 -6.64
N ILE A 191 8.25 -2.67 -7.28
CA ILE A 191 7.08 -2.57 -8.17
C ILE A 191 5.80 -2.20 -7.40
N ALA A 192 5.56 -2.81 -6.23
CA ALA A 192 4.41 -2.46 -5.41
C ALA A 192 4.41 -0.97 -5.02
N ALA A 193 5.58 -0.41 -4.70
CA ALA A 193 5.75 1.01 -4.40
C ALA A 193 5.53 1.94 -5.61
N ILE A 194 5.99 1.53 -6.80
CA ILE A 194 5.80 2.26 -8.06
C ILE A 194 4.33 2.26 -8.46
N ARG A 195 3.65 1.10 -8.40
CA ARG A 195 2.20 0.98 -8.65
C ARG A 195 1.38 1.82 -7.67
N ALA A 196 1.80 1.88 -6.40
CA ALA A 196 1.19 2.74 -5.40
C ALA A 196 1.46 4.26 -5.60
N GLN A 197 2.29 4.63 -6.59
CA GLN A 197 2.68 6.01 -6.91
C GLN A 197 3.34 6.74 -5.72
N ARG A 198 3.98 5.99 -4.80
CA ARG A 198 4.63 6.52 -3.59
C ARG A 198 6.10 6.82 -3.83
N HIS A 199 6.39 8.02 -4.34
CA HIS A 199 7.74 8.52 -4.60
C HIS A 199 8.69 8.34 -3.40
N ASP A 200 8.21 8.71 -2.21
CA ASP A 200 8.92 8.59 -0.95
C ASP A 200 9.36 7.15 -0.65
N ILE A 201 8.45 6.19 -0.82
CA ILE A 201 8.73 4.75 -0.67
C ILE A 201 9.70 4.27 -1.75
N VAL A 202 9.52 4.68 -3.01
CA VAL A 202 10.39 4.27 -4.12
C VAL A 202 11.83 4.76 -3.91
N MET A 203 12.01 6.00 -3.45
CA MET A 203 13.34 6.54 -3.14
C MET A 203 13.96 5.89 -1.91
N LEU A 204 13.17 5.61 -0.87
CA LEU A 204 13.64 4.86 0.30
C LEU A 204 14.14 3.46 -0.10
N LEU A 205 13.40 2.76 -0.95
CA LEU A 205 13.76 1.46 -1.50
C LEU A 205 15.03 1.55 -2.38
N LEU A 206 15.08 2.45 -3.36
CA LEU A 206 16.24 2.59 -4.27
C LEU A 206 17.54 2.99 -3.56
N ARG A 207 17.46 3.64 -2.39
CA ARG A 207 18.62 3.91 -1.51
C ARG A 207 19.14 2.66 -0.79
N HIS A 208 18.29 1.65 -0.57
CA HIS A 208 18.67 0.45 0.19
C HIS A 208 19.64 -0.44 -0.60
N ARG A 209 20.81 -0.74 -0.01
CA ARG A 209 21.97 -1.28 -0.74
C ARG A 209 21.74 -2.60 -1.48
N LYS A 210 20.80 -3.42 -1.00
CA LYS A 210 20.44 -4.74 -1.53
C LYS A 210 19.35 -4.73 -2.61
N ILE A 211 18.75 -3.58 -2.90
CA ILE A 211 17.78 -3.53 -4.00
C ILE A 211 18.51 -3.66 -5.33
N GLU A 212 17.97 -4.54 -6.17
CA GLU A 212 18.49 -4.89 -7.48
C GLU A 212 17.44 -4.49 -8.54
N PRO A 213 17.45 -3.25 -9.05
CA PRO A 213 16.41 -2.75 -9.94
C PRO A 213 16.24 -3.58 -11.24
N TRP A 214 17.25 -4.37 -11.61
CA TRP A 214 17.18 -5.26 -12.78
C TRP A 214 16.39 -6.56 -12.52
N GLN A 215 16.30 -7.05 -11.28
CA GLN A 215 15.50 -8.24 -10.95
C GLN A 215 14.02 -8.02 -11.25
N ILE A 216 13.58 -6.76 -11.22
CA ILE A 216 12.24 -6.34 -11.64
C ILE A 216 11.91 -6.82 -13.06
N VAL A 217 12.83 -6.63 -14.02
CA VAL A 217 12.59 -6.97 -15.43
C VAL A 217 12.24 -8.46 -15.56
N GLU A 218 13.06 -9.32 -14.95
CA GLU A 218 12.90 -10.78 -15.01
C GLU A 218 11.62 -11.29 -14.33
N THR A 219 11.11 -10.55 -13.35
CA THR A 219 9.88 -10.91 -12.63
C THR A 219 8.62 -10.56 -13.42
N LEU A 220 8.65 -9.46 -14.18
CA LEU A 220 7.53 -9.01 -15.01
C LEU A 220 7.40 -9.82 -16.30
N ASP A 221 8.52 -10.16 -16.94
CA ASP A 221 8.55 -11.03 -18.12
C ASP A 221 7.89 -12.41 -17.84
N ARG A 222 7.86 -12.84 -16.57
CA ARG A 222 7.26 -14.11 -16.12
C ARG A 222 5.81 -13.98 -15.65
N SER A 223 5.34 -12.79 -15.29
CA SER A 223 4.03 -12.62 -14.64
C SER A 223 2.85 -12.70 -15.62
N GLY A 224 3.08 -12.51 -16.92
CA GLY A 224 2.05 -12.57 -17.96
C GLY A 224 0.95 -11.52 -17.84
N SER A 225 1.08 -10.56 -16.92
CA SER A 225 0.05 -9.55 -16.63
C SER A 225 0.11 -8.42 -17.66
N GLU A 226 -0.61 -8.58 -18.77
CA GLU A 226 -0.54 -7.67 -19.93
C GLU A 226 -0.84 -6.20 -19.58
N SER A 227 -1.79 -5.93 -18.68
CA SER A 227 -2.26 -4.57 -18.36
C SER A 227 -1.36 -3.79 -17.40
N HIS A 228 -0.58 -4.47 -16.55
CA HIS A 228 0.29 -3.84 -15.55
C HIS A 228 1.78 -4.05 -15.84
N GLY A 229 2.11 -5.10 -16.60
CA GLY A 229 3.48 -5.45 -16.99
C GLY A 229 4.15 -4.35 -17.81
N LEU A 230 3.49 -3.78 -18.82
CA LEU A 230 4.15 -2.86 -19.78
C LEU A 230 4.81 -1.65 -19.10
N THR A 231 4.08 -0.99 -18.19
CA THR A 231 4.59 0.12 -17.38
C THR A 231 5.80 -0.29 -16.57
N ALA A 232 5.66 -1.39 -15.83
CA ALA A 232 6.69 -1.87 -14.93
C ALA A 232 7.93 -2.35 -15.72
N ILE A 233 7.75 -2.90 -16.92
CA ILE A 233 8.80 -3.35 -17.84
C ILE A 233 9.56 -2.15 -18.39
N ILE A 234 8.86 -1.12 -18.89
CA ILE A 234 9.50 0.10 -19.42
C ILE A 234 10.29 0.80 -18.32
N VAL A 235 9.70 0.94 -17.13
CA VAL A 235 10.36 1.44 -15.93
C VAL A 235 11.63 0.63 -15.61
N ALA A 236 11.54 -0.70 -15.56
CA ALA A 236 12.65 -1.57 -15.21
C ALA A 236 13.73 -1.64 -16.30
N GLN A 237 13.38 -1.48 -17.57
CA GLN A 237 14.33 -1.33 -18.67
C GLN A 237 15.08 0.01 -18.58
N SER A 238 14.39 1.12 -18.30
CA SER A 238 15.04 2.42 -18.02
C SER A 238 15.97 2.33 -16.80
N MET A 239 15.53 1.68 -15.72
CA MET A 239 16.37 1.40 -14.55
C MET A 239 17.61 0.57 -14.91
N LYS A 240 17.45 -0.50 -15.68
CA LYS A 240 18.53 -1.41 -16.09
C LYS A 240 19.57 -0.71 -16.98
N TYR A 241 19.15 0.24 -17.81
CA TYR A 241 20.05 1.07 -18.62
C TYR A 241 20.86 2.04 -17.74
N GLU A 242 20.18 2.90 -16.98
CA GLU A 242 20.85 3.88 -16.09
C GLU A 242 21.76 3.19 -15.06
N TYR A 243 21.30 2.12 -14.41
CA TYR A 243 22.06 1.45 -13.35
C TYR A 243 23.35 0.79 -13.87
N ARG A 244 23.34 0.21 -15.08
CA ARG A 244 24.54 -0.38 -15.70
C ARG A 244 25.63 0.66 -15.95
N ASN A 245 25.24 1.89 -16.30
CA ASN A 245 26.16 2.98 -16.59
C ASN A 245 26.74 3.64 -15.31
N LEU A 246 26.19 3.35 -14.12
CA LEU A 246 26.42 4.09 -12.88
C LEU A 246 26.99 3.24 -11.73
N THR A 247 27.70 2.15 -12.04
CA THR A 247 28.29 1.20 -11.07
C THR A 247 29.46 1.73 -10.22
N LYS A 248 29.63 3.06 -10.10
CA LYS A 248 30.53 3.71 -9.13
C LYS A 248 29.68 4.29 -7.98
N ASN A 249 29.99 3.86 -6.75
CA ASN A 249 29.08 3.94 -5.60
C ASN A 249 28.51 5.33 -5.27
N ASP A 250 29.23 6.42 -5.59
CA ASP A 250 28.84 7.79 -5.21
C ASP A 250 27.62 8.34 -5.98
N HIS A 251 27.15 7.65 -7.03
CA HIS A 251 26.04 8.14 -7.87
C HIS A 251 24.67 7.51 -7.58
N ARG A 252 24.53 6.60 -6.60
CA ARG A 252 23.27 5.89 -6.34
C ARG A 252 22.05 6.80 -6.09
N LEU A 253 22.22 7.92 -5.38
CA LEU A 253 21.12 8.88 -5.15
C LEU A 253 20.70 9.58 -6.45
N VAL A 254 21.68 10.06 -7.24
CA VAL A 254 21.45 10.68 -8.56
C VAL A 254 20.81 9.68 -9.53
N THR A 255 21.21 8.41 -9.45
CA THR A 255 20.63 7.30 -10.20
C THR A 255 19.15 7.11 -9.83
N ALA A 256 18.82 7.12 -8.54
CA ALA A 256 17.45 6.97 -8.06
C ALA A 256 16.54 8.13 -8.51
N GLU A 257 17.01 9.39 -8.43
CA GLU A 257 16.26 10.57 -8.89
C GLU A 257 16.04 10.55 -10.42
N LYS A 258 17.06 10.19 -11.21
CA LYS A 258 16.93 10.01 -12.68
C LYS A 258 15.95 8.91 -13.03
N ILE A 259 16.08 7.75 -12.37
CA ILE A 259 15.16 6.63 -12.49
C ILE A 259 13.74 7.11 -12.22
N TRP A 260 13.50 7.74 -11.07
CA TRP A 260 12.17 8.20 -10.69
C TRP A 260 11.63 9.24 -11.67
N SER A 261 12.45 10.17 -12.16
CA SER A 261 12.03 11.16 -13.16
C SER A 261 11.51 10.50 -14.45
N SER A 262 12.21 9.46 -14.93
CA SER A 262 11.78 8.65 -16.08
C SER A 262 10.50 7.85 -15.78
N VAL A 263 10.42 7.21 -14.60
CA VAL A 263 9.20 6.51 -14.14
C VAL A 263 8.01 7.47 -14.08
N HIS A 264 8.20 8.63 -13.47
CA HIS A 264 7.14 9.61 -13.22
C HIS A 264 6.63 10.22 -14.54
N SER A 265 7.52 10.61 -15.44
CA SER A 265 7.15 11.07 -16.79
C SER A 265 6.32 10.03 -17.53
N TYR A 266 6.71 8.75 -17.44
CA TYR A 266 5.94 7.65 -18.04
C TYR A 266 4.57 7.45 -17.36
N LEU A 267 4.50 7.44 -16.03
CA LEU A 267 3.24 7.33 -15.27
C LEU A 267 2.26 8.49 -15.59
N VAL A 268 2.78 9.71 -15.74
CA VAL A 268 1.98 10.87 -16.16
C VAL A 268 1.44 10.69 -17.58
N ASN A 269 2.30 10.31 -18.53
CA ASN A 269 1.87 10.06 -19.92
C ASN A 269 0.82 8.94 -20.01
N MET A 270 1.00 7.85 -19.27
CA MET A 270 0.02 6.76 -19.21
C MET A 270 -1.32 7.22 -18.65
N ARG A 271 -1.31 8.01 -17.56
CA ARG A 271 -2.54 8.55 -16.96
C ARG A 271 -3.24 9.54 -17.89
N MET A 272 -2.49 10.35 -18.64
CA MET A 272 -3.06 11.22 -19.67
C MET A 272 -3.70 10.39 -20.80
N ASN A 273 -3.04 9.32 -21.27
CA ASN A 273 -3.60 8.43 -22.28
C ASN A 273 -4.89 7.72 -21.79
N GLN A 274 -4.94 7.29 -20.53
CA GLN A 274 -6.14 6.70 -19.92
C GLN A 274 -7.32 7.68 -19.78
N LEU A 275 -7.03 8.97 -19.54
CA LEU A 275 -8.05 10.02 -19.53
C LEU A 275 -8.56 10.29 -20.97
N LEU A 276 -7.65 10.37 -21.94
CA LEU A 276 -7.98 10.60 -23.34
C LEU A 276 -8.77 9.43 -23.98
N SER A 277 -8.48 8.18 -23.62
CA SER A 277 -9.25 7.03 -24.11
C SER A 277 -10.67 7.01 -23.54
N ARG A 278 -10.84 7.40 -22.27
CA ARG A 278 -12.15 7.43 -21.61
C ARG A 278 -13.09 8.49 -22.18
N ASP A 279 -12.55 9.65 -22.57
CA ASP A 279 -13.32 10.70 -23.26
C ASP A 279 -13.78 10.25 -24.67
N HIS A 280 -13.21 9.18 -25.26
CA HIS A 280 -13.68 8.61 -26.53
C HIS A 280 -14.88 7.69 -26.35
N ASP A 281 -14.83 6.72 -25.43
CA ASP A 281 -15.95 5.80 -25.17
C ASP A 281 -17.23 6.55 -24.75
N ASP A 282 -17.11 7.54 -23.86
CA ASP A 282 -18.24 8.39 -23.44
C ASP A 282 -18.80 9.24 -24.62
N SER A 283 -17.98 9.53 -25.66
CA SER A 283 -18.42 10.30 -26.83
C SER A 283 -19.14 9.47 -27.90
N GLU A 284 -18.80 8.18 -28.03
CA GLU A 284 -19.55 7.26 -28.91
C GLU A 284 -20.91 6.90 -28.30
N SER A 285 -20.98 6.70 -26.98
CA SER A 285 -22.25 6.44 -26.27
C SER A 285 -23.26 7.60 -26.40
N ILE A 286 -22.80 8.85 -26.46
CA ILE A 286 -23.70 9.99 -26.65
C ILE A 286 -24.26 10.05 -28.09
N MET A 287 -23.55 9.49 -29.07
CA MET A 287 -24.05 9.43 -30.46
C MET A 287 -24.97 8.23 -30.73
N SER A 288 -24.90 7.13 -29.95
CA SER A 288 -25.94 6.09 -30.00
C SER A 288 -27.26 6.56 -29.40
N ASP A 289 -27.24 7.26 -28.27
CA ASP A 289 -28.46 7.68 -27.56
C ASP A 289 -29.28 8.74 -28.35
N ILE A 290 -28.66 9.45 -29.29
CA ILE A 290 -29.34 10.37 -30.21
C ILE A 290 -30.02 9.62 -31.37
N SER A 291 -29.56 8.40 -31.70
CA SER A 291 -30.11 7.57 -32.79
C SER A 291 -31.42 6.85 -32.42
N ASP A 292 -31.65 6.55 -31.14
CA ASP A 292 -32.81 5.77 -30.69
C ASP A 292 -34.04 6.63 -30.34
N ASN A 293 -33.89 7.97 -30.36
CA ASN A 293 -34.96 8.91 -29.98
C ASN A 293 -36.12 8.98 -31.00
N ASP A 294 -35.93 8.46 -32.23
CA ASP A 294 -37.01 8.36 -33.24
C ASP A 294 -38.04 7.26 -32.89
N ASN A 295 -37.75 6.33 -31.97
CA ASN A 295 -38.67 5.26 -31.56
C ASN A 295 -39.65 5.67 -30.44
N LEU A 296 -39.30 6.68 -29.62
CA LEU A 296 -40.13 7.11 -28.49
C LEU A 296 -41.44 7.80 -28.92
N GLN A 297 -41.50 8.32 -30.15
CA GLN A 297 -42.72 8.88 -30.72
C GLN A 297 -43.75 7.78 -31.00
N THR A 298 -43.30 6.60 -31.45
CA THR A 298 -44.14 5.45 -31.80
C THR A 298 -44.76 4.78 -30.57
N GLU A 299 -43.99 4.62 -29.48
CA GLU A 299 -44.45 3.96 -28.24
C GLU A 299 -45.46 4.83 -27.45
N LEU A 300 -45.48 6.15 -27.70
CA LEU A 300 -46.42 7.08 -27.07
C LEU A 300 -47.79 7.06 -27.76
N ASP A 301 -47.83 6.92 -29.09
CA ASP A 301 -49.06 6.80 -29.86
C ASP A 301 -49.74 5.43 -29.64
N GLU A 302 -48.98 4.36 -29.38
CA GLU A 302 -49.53 3.03 -29.09
C GLU A 302 -50.21 2.96 -27.71
N LYS A 303 -49.68 3.66 -26.69
CA LYS A 303 -50.27 3.71 -25.33
C LYS A 303 -51.51 4.61 -25.18
N LEU A 304 -51.91 5.32 -26.24
CA LEU A 304 -53.13 6.14 -26.27
C LEU A 304 -54.37 5.39 -26.79
N HIS A 305 -54.26 4.09 -27.10
CA HIS A 305 -55.38 3.28 -27.60
C HIS A 305 -55.94 2.22 -26.63
N ASP A 306 -55.24 1.88 -25.54
CA ASP A 306 -55.62 0.83 -24.59
C ASP A 306 -56.17 1.37 -23.25
N ILE A 307 -56.89 2.49 -23.26
CA ILE A 307 -57.62 3.01 -22.08
C ILE A 307 -59.12 3.10 -22.38
N ASP A 308 -59.75 1.94 -22.51
CA ASP A 308 -61.17 1.69 -22.20
C ASP A 308 -61.30 0.21 -21.78
N ASP A 309 -62.32 -0.10 -20.97
CA ASP A 309 -62.68 -1.44 -20.46
C ASP A 309 -61.63 -2.20 -19.62
N ASP A 310 -61.65 -2.04 -18.29
CA ASP A 310 -62.47 -2.96 -17.47
C ASP A 310 -62.71 -2.46 -16.03
N GLU A 311 -63.92 -2.72 -15.52
CA GLU A 311 -64.39 -2.29 -14.19
C GLU A 311 -64.54 -3.50 -13.25
N MET A 312 -64.56 -3.24 -11.93
CA MET A 312 -64.97 -4.17 -10.86
C MET A 312 -64.06 -5.36 -10.49
N SER A 313 -63.58 -5.37 -9.24
CA SER A 313 -64.19 -6.24 -8.22
C SER A 313 -63.78 -5.86 -6.79
N THR A 314 -64.66 -6.12 -5.82
CA THR A 314 -64.59 -5.63 -4.42
C THR A 314 -64.44 -6.76 -3.39
N ARG A 315 -63.72 -6.48 -2.29
CA ARG A 315 -63.93 -6.93 -0.88
C ARG A 315 -62.72 -6.49 -0.02
N VAL A 316 -62.82 -5.69 1.06
CA VAL A 316 -63.56 -5.86 2.34
C VAL A 316 -63.06 -7.12 3.07
N VAL A 317 -62.40 -7.04 4.24
CA VAL A 317 -63.05 -7.02 5.58
C VAL A 317 -62.13 -6.41 6.69
N ALA A 318 -62.71 -5.47 7.45
CA ALA A 318 -62.58 -5.15 8.90
C ALA A 318 -61.23 -4.93 9.65
N SER A 319 -61.13 -3.71 10.21
CA SER A 319 -60.52 -3.33 11.51
C SER A 319 -61.51 -3.64 12.67
N PRO A 320 -61.40 -3.21 13.96
CA PRO A 320 -60.67 -2.07 14.60
C PRO A 320 -59.65 -2.56 15.67
N ALA A 321 -59.13 -1.82 16.67
CA ALA A 321 -59.30 -0.46 17.22
C ALA A 321 -57.95 0.01 17.88
N GLU A 322 -57.75 1.13 18.59
CA GLU A 322 -58.60 2.23 19.11
C GLU A 322 -57.92 3.61 18.89
N SER A 323 -58.77 4.66 18.86
CA SER A 323 -58.64 6.05 19.33
C SER A 323 -57.32 6.57 19.98
N ASN A 324 -56.97 7.86 20.00
CA ASN A 324 -57.76 9.08 19.73
C ASN A 324 -56.88 10.34 19.61
N GLN A 325 -57.40 11.40 18.96
CA GLN A 325 -57.17 12.86 19.13
C GLN A 325 -56.82 13.68 17.89
N TYR A 326 -57.43 14.88 17.84
CA TYR A 326 -57.54 15.79 16.70
C TYR A 326 -56.43 16.86 16.68
N ALA A 327 -56.02 17.26 15.48
CA ALA A 327 -55.53 18.61 15.20
C ALA A 327 -55.80 18.97 13.73
N GLU A 328 -56.65 19.97 13.48
CA GLU A 328 -56.83 20.56 12.15
C GLU A 328 -55.65 21.48 11.83
N VAL A 329 -54.99 21.29 10.67
CA VAL A 329 -54.08 22.30 10.10
C VAL A 329 -54.34 22.44 8.60
N SER A 330 -54.67 23.66 8.18
CA SER A 330 -54.92 24.04 6.79
C SER A 330 -53.66 23.93 5.93
N THR A 331 -53.69 23.09 4.90
CA THR A 331 -52.60 22.94 3.92
C THR A 331 -52.75 23.92 2.76
N ARG A 332 -52.01 25.03 2.82
CA ARG A 332 -51.86 25.96 1.69
C ARG A 332 -50.62 25.55 0.88
N ALA A 333 -50.84 25.03 -0.33
CA ALA A 333 -49.74 24.60 -1.19
C ALA A 333 -48.83 25.78 -1.59
N VAL A 334 -47.54 25.66 -1.27
CA VAL A 334 -46.48 26.58 -1.73
C VAL A 334 -45.58 25.77 -2.67
N VAL A 335 -45.62 26.11 -3.96
CA VAL A 335 -44.71 25.53 -4.96
C VAL A 335 -43.35 26.21 -4.82
N THR A 336 -42.36 25.50 -4.28
CA THR A 336 -40.97 25.96 -4.21
C THR A 336 -40.17 25.49 -5.43
N PRO A 337 -39.50 26.40 -6.18
CA PRO A 337 -38.71 26.02 -7.34
C PRO A 337 -37.33 25.49 -6.91
N ALA A 338 -37.22 24.18 -6.69
CA ALA A 338 -36.00 23.51 -6.26
C ALA A 338 -35.46 22.52 -7.30
N ASN A 339 -34.55 22.96 -8.20
CA ASN A 339 -33.56 22.05 -8.79
C ASN A 339 -32.31 22.70 -9.43
N ASN A 340 -32.38 23.96 -9.90
CA ASN A 340 -31.27 24.55 -10.69
C ASN A 340 -29.94 24.78 -9.94
N ASN A 341 -29.97 24.95 -8.62
CA ASN A 341 -28.75 25.29 -7.85
C ASN A 341 -27.77 24.10 -7.68
N GLN A 342 -28.27 22.86 -7.74
CA GLN A 342 -27.43 21.67 -7.53
C GLN A 342 -26.53 21.38 -8.74
N SER A 343 -27.07 21.53 -9.95
CA SER A 343 -26.33 21.39 -11.22
C SER A 343 -25.23 22.46 -11.37
N GLN A 344 -25.51 23.71 -11.00
CA GLN A 344 -24.50 24.79 -11.04
C GLN A 344 -23.33 24.53 -10.09
N SER A 345 -23.60 24.02 -8.87
CA SER A 345 -22.55 23.65 -7.91
C SER A 345 -21.66 22.50 -8.41
N LYS A 346 -22.25 21.49 -9.06
CA LYS A 346 -21.50 20.36 -9.64
C LYS A 346 -20.59 20.81 -10.78
N ASN A 347 -21.11 21.62 -11.71
CA ASN A 347 -20.33 22.11 -12.86
C ASN A 347 -19.19 23.05 -12.44
N LYS A 348 -19.38 23.86 -11.38
CA LYS A 348 -18.32 24.70 -10.83
C LYS A 348 -17.14 23.88 -10.32
N ARG A 349 -17.38 22.85 -9.48
CA ARG A 349 -16.32 21.97 -8.96
C ARG A 349 -15.55 21.27 -10.08
N LEU A 350 -16.27 20.76 -11.09
CA LEU A 350 -15.67 20.02 -12.21
C LEU A 350 -14.77 20.91 -13.08
N ARG A 351 -15.08 22.22 -13.16
CA ARG A 351 -14.23 23.22 -13.81
C ARG A 351 -12.99 23.56 -12.97
N GLU A 352 -13.15 23.78 -11.67
CA GLU A 352 -12.04 24.04 -10.74
C GLU A 352 -11.03 22.88 -10.72
N GLU A 353 -11.52 21.63 -10.79
CA GLU A 353 -10.69 20.43 -10.89
C GLU A 353 -9.93 20.33 -12.24
N LYS A 354 -10.59 20.64 -13.36
CA LYS A 354 -9.93 20.70 -14.68
C LYS A 354 -8.87 21.81 -14.75
N GLU A 355 -9.13 22.98 -14.19
CA GLU A 355 -8.16 24.09 -14.15
C GLU A 355 -6.94 23.77 -13.24
N ALA A 356 -7.15 23.04 -12.13
CA ALA A 356 -6.06 22.52 -11.30
C ALA A 356 -5.19 21.48 -12.05
N LEU A 357 -5.79 20.49 -12.69
CA LEU A 357 -5.08 19.46 -13.47
C LEU A 357 -4.28 20.04 -14.64
N ALA A 358 -4.84 21.02 -15.36
CA ALA A 358 -4.14 21.73 -16.43
C ALA A 358 -2.94 22.52 -15.89
N THR A 359 -3.07 23.12 -14.70
CA THR A 359 -1.98 23.86 -14.04
C THR A 359 -0.83 22.92 -13.65
N ASP A 360 -1.13 21.74 -13.11
CA ASP A 360 -0.09 20.77 -12.73
C ASP A 360 0.56 20.12 -13.96
N SER A 361 -0.20 19.81 -15.01
CA SER A 361 0.36 19.35 -16.30
C SER A 361 1.35 20.36 -16.88
N ARG A 362 1.05 21.68 -16.77
CA ARG A 362 1.98 22.73 -17.23
C ARG A 362 3.26 22.79 -16.39
N LYS A 363 3.18 22.58 -15.06
CA LYS A 363 4.36 22.49 -14.20
C LYS A 363 5.23 21.28 -14.54
N ILE A 364 4.61 20.13 -14.83
CA ILE A 364 5.32 18.90 -15.22
C ILE A 364 6.06 19.10 -16.54
N ASN A 365 5.44 19.72 -17.55
CA ASN A 365 6.12 20.03 -18.82
C ASN A 365 7.32 20.96 -18.62
N LEU A 366 7.17 22.04 -17.84
CA LEU A 366 8.28 22.94 -17.51
C LEU A 366 9.41 22.23 -16.74
N PHE A 367 9.08 21.28 -15.86
CA PHE A 367 10.08 20.46 -15.18
C PHE A 367 10.81 19.53 -16.16
N ALA A 368 10.08 18.84 -17.03
CA ALA A 368 10.67 17.97 -18.05
C ALA A 368 11.58 18.74 -19.02
N GLU A 369 11.17 19.92 -19.47
CA GLU A 369 12.01 20.83 -20.26
C GLU A 369 13.29 21.24 -19.49
N SER A 370 13.18 21.54 -18.20
CA SER A 370 14.35 21.88 -17.37
C SER A 370 15.32 20.71 -17.20
N VAL A 371 14.82 19.47 -17.09
CA VAL A 371 15.63 18.24 -17.02
C VAL A 371 16.33 17.98 -18.36
N VAL A 372 15.64 18.14 -19.49
CA VAL A 372 16.25 18.02 -20.83
C VAL A 372 17.35 19.08 -21.05
N MET A 373 17.11 20.32 -20.60
CA MET A 373 18.12 21.38 -20.66
C MET A 373 19.33 21.07 -19.78
N TYR A 374 19.11 20.60 -18.55
CA TYR A 374 20.20 20.18 -17.65
C TYR A 374 21.04 19.05 -18.27
N HIS A 375 20.41 18.05 -18.86
CA HIS A 375 21.10 16.95 -19.55
C HIS A 375 21.97 17.44 -20.72
N LYS A 376 21.42 18.29 -21.60
CA LYS A 376 22.20 18.91 -22.68
C LYS A 376 23.42 19.68 -22.16
N THR A 377 23.28 20.38 -21.02
CA THR A 377 24.39 21.08 -20.38
C THR A 377 25.43 20.10 -19.80
N THR A 378 25.02 19.01 -19.13
CA THR A 378 25.98 18.03 -18.60
C THR A 378 26.71 17.26 -19.69
N ASP A 379 26.03 16.95 -20.79
CA ASP A 379 26.62 16.22 -21.92
C ASP A 379 27.64 17.12 -22.65
N SER A 380 27.31 18.40 -22.86
CA SER A 380 28.24 19.41 -23.39
C SER A 380 29.50 19.59 -22.52
N ILE A 381 29.35 19.59 -21.18
CA ILE A 381 30.49 19.69 -20.25
C ILE A 381 31.34 18.40 -20.27
N ALA A 382 30.71 17.24 -20.45
CA ALA A 382 31.42 15.96 -20.57
C ALA A 382 32.22 15.88 -21.88
N GLU A 383 31.65 16.36 -22.99
CA GLU A 383 32.31 16.44 -24.29
C GLU A 383 33.46 17.46 -24.28
N GLU A 384 33.29 18.63 -23.68
CA GLU A 384 34.34 19.63 -23.49
C GLU A 384 35.54 19.05 -22.74
N LYS A 385 35.31 18.40 -21.59
CA LYS A 385 36.37 17.74 -20.81
C LYS A 385 37.01 16.55 -21.52
N HIS A 386 36.26 15.83 -22.36
CA HIS A 386 36.83 14.77 -23.19
C HIS A 386 37.81 15.37 -24.21
N ASN A 387 37.42 16.46 -24.88
CA ASN A 387 38.24 17.17 -25.85
C ASN A 387 39.48 17.81 -25.20
N GLU A 388 39.37 18.40 -24.01
CA GLU A 388 40.53 18.86 -23.23
C GLU A 388 41.54 17.72 -22.98
N HIS A 389 41.04 16.54 -22.58
CA HIS A 389 41.90 15.39 -22.29
C HIS A 389 42.56 14.80 -23.54
N VAL A 390 41.84 14.76 -24.66
CA VAL A 390 42.38 14.33 -25.97
C VAL A 390 43.44 15.31 -26.46
N ASN A 391 43.20 16.62 -26.36
CA ASN A 391 44.17 17.65 -26.76
C ASN A 391 45.44 17.60 -25.89
N ALA A 392 45.31 17.45 -24.57
CA ALA A 392 46.45 17.25 -23.67
C ALA A 392 47.29 16.00 -24.00
N TYR A 393 46.67 14.97 -24.59
CA TYR A 393 47.35 13.76 -25.06
C TYR A 393 48.05 13.96 -26.43
N LEU A 394 47.51 14.84 -27.28
CA LEU A 394 48.10 15.19 -28.59
C LEU A 394 49.28 16.16 -28.45
N ASP A 395 49.23 17.06 -27.46
CA ASP A 395 50.33 17.99 -27.13
C ASP A 395 51.47 17.33 -26.34
N TYR A 396 51.35 16.05 -25.97
CA TYR A 396 52.41 15.34 -25.25
C TYR A 396 53.68 15.22 -26.14
N PRO A 397 54.81 15.82 -25.75
CA PRO A 397 55.94 16.00 -26.66
C PRO A 397 56.57 14.65 -27.06
N LYS A 398 56.89 14.52 -28.35
CA LYS A 398 57.50 13.32 -28.97
C LYS A 398 58.96 13.05 -28.53
N SER A 399 59.39 13.57 -27.39
CA SER A 399 60.79 13.59 -26.92
C SER A 399 61.30 12.25 -26.36
N LEU A 400 60.50 11.17 -26.40
CA LEU A 400 60.90 9.84 -25.93
C LEU A 400 61.52 8.93 -27.02
N LYS A 401 61.70 9.41 -28.25
CA LYS A 401 62.54 8.73 -29.26
C LYS A 401 64.01 9.16 -29.11
N GLY A 402 64.70 8.64 -28.10
CA GLY A 402 66.04 9.15 -27.78
C GLY A 402 66.97 8.33 -26.88
N HIS A 403 66.67 7.08 -26.53
CA HIS A 403 67.65 6.18 -25.88
C HIS A 403 67.51 4.74 -26.37
N ASN A 404 68.42 4.36 -27.27
CA ASN A 404 68.93 3.00 -27.46
C ASN A 404 70.33 2.94 -26.83
#